data_AF-A0A937ZIC8-F1
#
_entry.id   AF-A0A937ZIC8-F1
#
_cell.length_a   1.000
_cell.length_b   1.000
_cell.length_c   1.000
_cell.angle_alpha   90.00
_cell.angle_beta   90.00
_cell.angle_gamma   90.00
#
_symmetry.space_group_name_H-M   'P 1'
#
loop_
_entity.id
_entity.type
_entity.pdbx_description
1 polymer ?
#
loop_
_entity_poly.entity_id
_entity_poly.type
_entity_poly.pdbx_seq_one_letter_code
_entity_poly.pdbx_strand_id
1 'polypeptide(L)'
;VNFVEENSTLMADMREIGPTFLLLAPRVWEAIAADVRSRMLDASWLKRRLYALGMKLAAGGKRSWLADAVLFRALRDRLGFTRLRSAATGGQAIGPDTFRFFLAMGVPLRQLYGQTELLGAYTIHKPGEVDFDTVGVAFDKDVEIKIEDPDANGVGEIVTRHPNMMLGYFKNEEATRADMREGWLHTGDAGYFDKKGHLVVIDRIKDIATTAKGDRFSPQYIENKLKFSPYVAEAVILGDRRDYLAAIVCIRFSTVSKWAEKSRLNYTTYSDLAAKAETTALLRREVETVNAGLPAAQRIRKFLLLYKELDADDGELTRTRKVRRGVIAEKYADIIESIYSDRPSVDIDTTIAFQDGTRQRIKTTLAVTDLGATQRAMAAE
;
A
#
# COMPACT_ATOMS: atom_id res chain seq x y z
N VAL A 1 31.11 -2.90 -10.40
CA VAL A 1 30.15 -2.48 -9.34
C VAL A 1 30.65 -1.13 -8.85
N ASN A 2 29.79 -0.11 -8.80
CA ASN A 2 30.14 1.22 -8.33
C ASN A 2 29.62 1.39 -6.90
N PHE A 3 30.34 2.15 -6.09
CA PHE A 3 29.97 2.47 -4.72
C PHE A 3 29.65 3.97 -4.65
N VAL A 4 28.59 4.31 -3.94
CA VAL A 4 28.29 5.70 -3.59
C VAL A 4 29.16 6.10 -2.41
N GLU A 5 29.58 7.37 -2.35
CA GLU A 5 30.52 7.85 -1.34
C GLU A 5 29.85 7.91 0.04
N GLU A 6 28.69 8.56 0.10
CA GLU A 6 27.87 8.70 1.30
C GLU A 6 26.37 8.62 0.99
N ASN A 7 25.54 8.38 2.01
CA ASN A 7 24.08 8.40 1.84
C ASN A 7 23.58 9.81 1.45
N SER A 8 24.29 10.86 1.87
CA SER A 8 24.02 12.27 1.53
C SER A 8 24.26 12.57 0.03
N THR A 9 25.24 11.90 -0.58
CA THR A 9 25.66 12.11 -1.98
C THR A 9 24.98 11.17 -2.97
N LEU A 10 24.25 10.15 -2.49
CA LEU A 10 23.57 9.11 -3.27
C LEU A 10 23.01 9.58 -4.62
N MET A 11 22.25 10.68 -4.66
CA MET A 11 21.63 11.18 -5.90
C MET A 11 22.62 11.80 -6.89
N ALA A 12 23.65 12.49 -6.38
CA ALA A 12 24.71 13.05 -7.21
C ALA A 12 25.54 11.93 -7.82
N ASP A 13 25.97 10.98 -6.99
CA ASP A 13 26.77 9.82 -7.41
C ASP A 13 26.00 8.96 -8.42
N MET A 14 24.72 8.70 -8.16
CA MET A 14 23.87 7.95 -9.09
C MET A 14 23.74 8.65 -10.45
N ARG A 15 23.70 9.98 -10.47
CA ARG A 15 23.67 10.76 -11.72
C ARG A 15 24.98 10.67 -12.47
N GLU A 16 26.11 10.79 -11.78
CA GLU A 16 27.44 10.69 -12.36
C GLU A 16 27.72 9.29 -12.92
N ILE A 17 27.40 8.26 -12.14
CA ILE A 17 27.58 6.86 -12.51
C ILE A 17 26.72 6.49 -13.73
N GLY A 18 25.47 6.96 -13.77
CA GLY A 18 24.50 6.59 -14.80
C GLY A 18 24.29 5.07 -14.88
N PRO A 19 23.73 4.43 -13.84
CA PRO A 19 23.68 2.98 -13.71
C PRO A 19 22.81 2.31 -14.79
N THR A 20 23.17 1.08 -15.15
CA THR A 20 22.38 0.23 -16.06
C THR A 20 21.39 -0.68 -15.32
N PHE A 21 21.63 -0.93 -14.03
CA PHE A 21 20.76 -1.70 -13.13
C PHE A 21 20.64 -0.97 -11.78
N LEU A 22 19.42 -0.91 -11.24
CA LEU A 22 19.14 -0.37 -9.91
C LEU A 22 18.21 -1.29 -9.14
N LEU A 23 18.55 -1.55 -7.87
CA LEU A 23 17.68 -2.18 -6.90
C LEU A 23 17.55 -1.23 -5.71
N LEU A 24 16.35 -0.67 -5.52
CA LEU A 24 16.08 0.27 -4.44
C LEU A 24 14.85 -0.17 -3.64
N ALA A 25 14.88 0.09 -2.33
CA ALA A 25 13.72 -0.12 -1.47
C ALA A 25 12.57 0.83 -1.86
N PRO A 26 11.29 0.45 -1.66
CA PRO A 26 10.12 1.27 -2.00
C PRO A 26 10.20 2.71 -1.48
N ARG A 27 10.64 2.89 -0.23
CA ARG A 27 10.79 4.22 0.40
C ARG A 27 11.74 5.15 -0.37
N VAL A 28 12.78 4.60 -1.00
CA VAL A 28 13.74 5.39 -1.78
C VAL A 28 13.08 5.84 -3.09
N TRP A 29 12.35 4.95 -3.77
CA TRP A 29 11.56 5.33 -4.95
C TRP A 29 10.52 6.41 -4.63
N GLU A 30 9.80 6.26 -3.52
CA GLU A 30 8.82 7.24 -3.06
C GLU A 30 9.47 8.59 -2.71
N ALA A 31 10.63 8.58 -2.05
CA ALA A 31 11.40 9.78 -1.74
C ALA A 31 11.86 10.51 -3.01
N ILE A 32 12.36 9.78 -4.02
CA ILE A 32 12.72 10.35 -5.33
C ILE A 32 11.50 11.01 -5.98
N ALA A 33 10.37 10.30 -6.03
CA ALA A 33 9.16 10.85 -6.63
C ALA A 33 8.64 12.08 -5.86
N ALA A 34 8.74 12.08 -4.53
CA ALA A 34 8.37 13.22 -3.69
C ALA A 34 9.28 14.43 -3.90
N ASP A 35 10.60 14.24 -3.97
CA ASP A 35 11.58 15.30 -4.25
C ASP A 35 11.32 15.94 -5.63
N VAL A 36 11.06 15.13 -6.66
CA VAL A 36 10.70 15.64 -7.99
C VAL A 36 9.43 16.51 -7.93
N ARG A 37 8.38 16.02 -7.25
CA ARG A 37 7.13 16.77 -7.09
C ARG A 37 7.36 18.09 -6.34
N SER A 38 8.14 18.05 -5.26
CA SER A 38 8.46 19.23 -4.44
C SER A 38 9.20 20.28 -5.25
N ARG A 39 10.32 19.91 -5.90
CA ARG A 39 11.10 20.83 -6.75
C ARG A 39 10.31 21.40 -7.92
N MET A 40 9.28 20.68 -8.39
CA MET A 40 8.41 21.18 -9.43
C MET A 40 7.45 22.26 -8.94
N LEU A 41 7.03 22.23 -7.66
CA LEU A 41 6.20 23.30 -7.08
C LEU A 41 6.94 24.64 -7.08
N ASP A 42 8.25 24.62 -6.79
CA ASP A 42 9.13 25.79 -6.77
C ASP A 42 9.68 26.17 -8.15
N ALA A 43 9.35 25.41 -9.20
CA ALA A 43 9.85 25.65 -10.54
C ALA A 43 9.17 26.84 -11.22
N SER A 44 9.85 27.42 -12.21
CA SER A 44 9.29 28.50 -13.04
C SER A 44 7.96 28.08 -13.68
N TRP A 45 7.09 29.04 -13.94
CA TRP A 45 5.74 28.81 -14.47
C TRP A 45 5.73 27.94 -15.74
N LEU A 46 6.72 28.13 -16.62
CA LEU A 46 6.88 27.34 -17.83
C LEU A 46 7.21 25.87 -17.51
N LYS A 47 8.16 25.62 -16.61
CA LYS A 47 8.52 24.25 -16.17
C LYS A 47 7.32 23.54 -15.54
N ARG A 48 6.54 24.23 -14.71
CA ARG A 48 5.29 23.71 -14.12
C ARG A 48 4.27 23.33 -15.19
N ARG A 49 4.08 24.16 -16.23
CA ARG A 49 3.18 23.84 -17.35
C ARG A 49 3.67 22.64 -18.16
N LEU A 50 4.96 22.56 -18.48
CA LEU A 50 5.54 21.42 -19.21
C LEU A 50 5.45 20.13 -18.39
N TYR A 51 5.65 20.19 -17.07
CA TYR A 51 5.45 19.05 -16.19
C TYR A 51 4.00 18.58 -16.19
N ALA A 52 3.05 19.49 -16.00
CA ALA A 52 1.63 19.16 -16.03
C ALA A 52 1.21 18.56 -17.39
N LEU A 53 1.72 19.11 -18.49
CA LEU A 53 1.49 18.58 -19.84
C LEU A 53 2.10 17.18 -20.00
N GLY A 54 3.36 16.98 -19.62
CA GLY A 54 4.04 15.70 -19.73
C GLY A 54 3.37 14.60 -18.91
N MET A 55 2.97 14.92 -17.67
CA MET A 55 2.20 14.01 -16.82
C MET A 55 0.83 13.68 -17.41
N LYS A 56 0.13 14.66 -18.00
CA LYS A 56 -1.15 14.44 -18.69
C LYS A 56 -0.97 13.55 -19.93
N LEU A 57 0.10 13.76 -20.71
CA LEU A 57 0.40 12.98 -21.91
C LEU A 57 0.80 11.53 -21.61
N ALA A 58 1.19 11.23 -20.37
CA ALA A 58 1.50 9.88 -19.90
C ALA A 58 0.46 9.35 -18.91
N ALA A 59 -0.77 9.86 -18.99
CA ALA A 59 -1.90 9.37 -18.21
C ALA A 59 -2.04 7.84 -18.36
N GLY A 60 -2.32 7.16 -17.24
CA GLY A 60 -2.42 5.70 -17.18
C GLY A 60 -1.08 4.97 -17.14
N GLY A 61 0.05 5.66 -16.92
CA GLY A 61 1.36 5.02 -16.75
C GLY A 61 2.00 4.54 -18.06
N LYS A 62 1.42 4.87 -19.22
CA LYS A 62 1.93 4.46 -20.53
C LYS A 62 2.98 5.44 -21.03
N ARG A 63 4.04 4.89 -21.63
CA ARG A 63 5.10 5.69 -22.24
C ARG A 63 4.54 6.44 -23.46
N SER A 64 4.73 7.74 -23.48
CA SER A 64 4.33 8.62 -24.59
C SER A 64 5.56 9.32 -25.15
N TRP A 65 5.77 9.25 -26.46
CA TRP A 65 6.92 9.87 -27.11
C TRP A 65 6.93 11.40 -26.90
N LEU A 66 5.74 12.03 -26.90
CA LEU A 66 5.59 13.46 -26.61
C LEU A 66 5.91 13.77 -25.15
N ALA A 67 5.40 12.96 -24.21
CA ALA A 67 5.73 13.12 -22.79
C ALA A 67 7.22 12.94 -22.54
N ASP A 68 7.86 12.02 -23.26
CA ASP A 68 9.29 11.78 -23.20
C ASP A 68 10.10 12.98 -23.71
N ALA A 69 9.73 13.52 -24.87
CA ALA A 69 10.37 14.69 -25.45
C ALA A 69 10.22 15.95 -24.58
N VAL A 70 9.04 16.17 -24.01
CA VAL A 70 8.70 17.39 -23.26
C VAL A 70 9.22 17.35 -21.81
N LEU A 71 9.20 16.18 -21.17
CA LEU A 71 9.44 16.05 -19.73
C LEU A 71 10.41 14.91 -19.40
N PHE A 72 10.06 13.67 -19.73
CA PHE A 72 10.69 12.52 -19.09
C PHE A 72 12.13 12.27 -19.53
N ARG A 73 12.54 12.67 -20.74
CA ARG A 73 13.95 12.58 -21.16
C ARG A 73 14.86 13.42 -20.27
N ALA A 74 14.49 14.68 -20.04
CA ALA A 74 15.25 15.58 -19.18
C ALA A 74 15.21 15.14 -17.70
N LEU A 75 14.07 14.62 -17.26
CA LEU A 75 13.92 14.13 -15.89
C LEU A 75 14.76 12.86 -15.63
N ARG A 76 14.75 11.89 -16.55
CA ARG A 76 15.61 10.70 -16.47
C ARG A 76 17.08 11.06 -16.41
N ASP A 77 17.52 12.01 -17.24
CA ASP A 77 18.89 12.49 -17.22
C ASP A 77 19.28 13.10 -15.88
N ARG A 78 18.40 13.95 -15.33
CA ARG A 78 18.62 14.57 -14.03
C ARG A 78 18.68 13.56 -12.87
N LEU A 79 17.97 12.45 -12.99
CA LEU A 79 17.94 11.37 -12.01
C LEU A 79 19.02 10.29 -12.26
N GLY A 80 19.83 10.39 -13.31
CA GLY A 80 20.81 9.35 -13.66
C GLY A 80 20.21 8.10 -14.32
N PHE A 81 18.93 8.14 -14.71
CA PHE A 81 18.20 6.98 -15.25
C PHE A 81 18.31 6.84 -16.78
N THR A 82 19.08 7.69 -17.46
CA THR A 82 19.21 7.66 -18.93
C THR A 82 19.72 6.32 -19.46
N ARG A 83 20.64 5.66 -18.73
CA ARG A 83 21.26 4.39 -19.13
C ARG A 83 20.58 3.15 -18.53
N LEU A 84 19.52 3.35 -17.75
CA LEU A 84 18.88 2.31 -16.96
C LEU A 84 18.16 1.31 -17.87
N ARG A 85 18.57 0.04 -17.78
CA ARG A 85 17.99 -1.07 -18.56
C ARG A 85 17.09 -1.96 -17.73
N SER A 86 17.28 -1.98 -16.41
CA SER A 86 16.49 -2.74 -15.47
C SER A 86 16.45 -2.00 -14.12
N ALA A 87 15.26 -1.92 -13.53
CA ALA A 87 15.07 -1.38 -12.20
C ALA A 87 14.17 -2.33 -11.40
N ALA A 88 14.51 -2.54 -10.14
CA ALA A 88 13.76 -3.42 -9.26
C ALA A 88 13.49 -2.78 -7.90
N THR A 89 12.41 -3.24 -7.28
CA THR A 89 12.07 -2.92 -5.89
C THR A 89 11.53 -4.14 -5.18
N GLY A 90 11.80 -4.24 -3.88
CA GLY A 90 11.41 -5.38 -3.05
C GLY A 90 11.41 -5.04 -1.57
N GLY A 91 10.93 -5.99 -0.76
CA GLY A 91 10.87 -5.89 0.69
C GLY A 91 9.58 -5.26 1.24
N GLN A 92 8.92 -4.36 0.51
CA GLN A 92 7.58 -3.84 0.83
C GLN A 92 6.80 -3.50 -0.45
N ALA A 93 5.50 -3.28 -0.32
CA ALA A 93 4.68 -2.73 -1.39
C ALA A 93 5.05 -1.25 -1.65
N ILE A 94 4.94 -0.83 -2.90
CA ILE A 94 5.19 0.54 -3.36
C ILE A 94 3.88 1.13 -3.86
N GLY A 95 3.64 2.42 -3.59
CA GLY A 95 2.40 3.07 -4.03
C GLY A 95 2.18 2.98 -5.54
N PRO A 96 0.98 2.61 -6.02
CA PRO A 96 0.67 2.48 -7.44
C PRO A 96 1.00 3.73 -8.26
N ASP A 97 0.78 4.92 -7.69
CA ASP A 97 1.07 6.19 -8.36
C ASP A 97 2.57 6.45 -8.51
N THR A 98 3.36 6.12 -7.49
CA THR A 98 4.82 6.15 -7.58
C THR A 98 5.31 5.17 -8.65
N PHE A 99 4.75 3.97 -8.67
CA PHE A 99 5.09 2.96 -9.66
C PHE A 99 4.76 3.43 -11.09
N ARG A 100 3.53 3.91 -11.32
CA ARG A 100 3.08 4.45 -12.61
C ARG A 100 3.89 5.65 -13.05
N PHE A 101 4.33 6.51 -12.12
CA PHE A 101 5.19 7.65 -12.42
C PHE A 101 6.53 7.21 -13.02
N PHE A 102 7.19 6.21 -12.42
CA PHE A 102 8.45 5.69 -12.96
C PHE A 102 8.25 4.93 -14.28
N LEU A 103 7.19 4.12 -14.42
CA LEU A 103 6.86 3.48 -15.70
C LEU A 103 6.59 4.50 -16.81
N ALA A 104 5.81 5.55 -16.53
CA ALA A 104 5.53 6.64 -17.46
C ALA A 104 6.82 7.36 -17.90
N MET A 105 7.76 7.51 -16.96
CA MET A 105 9.09 8.06 -17.22
C MET A 105 9.93 7.18 -18.14
N GLY A 106 9.55 5.91 -18.34
CA GLY A 106 10.31 4.93 -19.10
C GLY A 106 11.37 4.22 -18.27
N VAL A 107 11.27 4.26 -16.94
CA VAL A 107 12.06 3.41 -16.04
C VAL A 107 11.45 2.01 -16.07
N PRO A 108 12.22 0.95 -16.39
CA PRO A 108 11.73 -0.43 -16.45
C PRO A 108 11.64 -1.02 -15.04
N LEU A 109 10.84 -0.39 -14.17
CA LEU A 109 10.66 -0.78 -12.78
C LEU A 109 9.82 -2.05 -12.67
N ARG A 110 10.31 -3.00 -11.87
CA ARG A 110 9.64 -4.27 -11.56
C ARG A 110 9.66 -4.51 -10.06
N GLN A 111 8.67 -5.25 -9.57
CA GLN A 111 8.66 -5.74 -8.20
C GLN A 111 9.27 -7.13 -8.18
N LEU A 112 10.00 -7.42 -7.10
CA LEU A 112 10.53 -8.74 -6.80
C LEU A 112 10.18 -9.14 -5.38
N TYR A 113 10.20 -10.44 -5.13
CA TYR A 113 10.09 -11.01 -3.80
C TYR A 113 11.24 -11.97 -3.54
N GLY A 114 11.66 -12.00 -2.28
CA GLY A 114 12.92 -12.59 -1.88
C GLY A 114 13.15 -12.52 -0.38
N GLN A 115 13.96 -13.44 0.12
CA GLN A 115 14.43 -13.49 1.51
C GLN A 115 15.85 -14.06 1.56
N THR A 116 16.56 -13.82 2.66
CA THR A 116 17.97 -14.23 2.81
C THR A 116 18.13 -15.74 2.67
N GLU A 117 17.18 -16.50 3.23
CA GLU A 117 17.10 -17.95 3.24
C GLU A 117 16.96 -18.57 1.83
N LEU A 118 16.57 -17.75 0.85
CA LEU A 118 16.34 -18.14 -0.56
C LEU A 118 17.30 -17.42 -1.52
N LEU A 119 18.49 -17.03 -1.04
CA LEU A 119 19.50 -16.29 -1.82
C LEU A 119 18.95 -14.96 -2.39
N GLY A 120 18.18 -14.24 -1.59
CA GLY A 120 17.60 -12.97 -2.00
C GLY A 120 16.37 -13.18 -2.87
N ALA A 121 16.34 -12.55 -4.06
CA ALA A 121 15.18 -12.52 -4.92
C ALA A 121 15.04 -13.78 -5.77
N TYR A 122 13.83 -14.34 -5.83
CA TYR A 122 13.52 -15.52 -6.63
C TYR A 122 12.22 -15.38 -7.44
N THR A 123 11.50 -14.25 -7.30
CA THR A 123 10.40 -13.86 -8.21
C THR A 123 10.59 -12.46 -8.77
N ILE A 124 10.17 -12.24 -10.02
CA ILE A 124 10.10 -10.92 -10.66
C ILE A 124 9.03 -10.91 -11.75
N HIS A 125 8.50 -9.72 -12.05
CA HIS A 125 7.68 -9.54 -13.24
C HIS A 125 8.45 -9.85 -14.53
N LYS A 126 7.75 -10.48 -15.48
CA LYS A 126 8.21 -10.53 -16.86
C LYS A 126 8.13 -9.13 -17.51
N PRO A 127 8.95 -8.85 -18.54
CA PRO A 127 8.81 -7.62 -19.30
C PRO A 127 7.37 -7.46 -19.85
N GLY A 128 6.73 -6.34 -19.56
CA GLY A 128 5.37 -6.03 -20.06
C GLY A 128 4.21 -6.58 -19.22
N GLU A 129 4.48 -7.47 -18.26
CA GLU A 129 3.49 -8.07 -17.35
C GLU A 129 3.57 -7.47 -15.95
N VAL A 130 3.95 -6.19 -15.86
CA VAL A 130 4.16 -5.57 -14.56
C VAL A 130 2.82 -5.20 -13.93
N ASP A 131 2.57 -5.76 -12.76
CA ASP A 131 1.42 -5.43 -11.91
C ASP A 131 1.91 -4.96 -10.55
N PHE A 132 1.42 -3.82 -10.06
CA PHE A 132 1.88 -3.26 -8.79
C PHE A 132 1.32 -4.02 -7.57
N ASP A 133 0.33 -4.90 -7.78
CA ASP A 133 -0.27 -5.71 -6.74
C ASP A 133 0.38 -7.10 -6.59
N THR A 134 1.29 -7.48 -7.50
CA THR A 134 1.91 -8.81 -7.53
C THR A 134 3.44 -8.69 -7.51
N VAL A 135 4.12 -9.80 -7.20
CA VAL A 135 5.59 -9.89 -7.23
C VAL A 135 6.11 -10.71 -8.42
N GLY A 136 5.23 -10.91 -9.41
CA GLY A 136 5.50 -11.61 -10.65
C GLY A 136 5.59 -13.12 -10.49
N VAL A 137 6.51 -13.72 -11.22
CA VAL A 137 6.66 -15.17 -11.34
C VAL A 137 8.08 -15.60 -10.94
N ALA A 138 8.27 -16.89 -10.72
CA ALA A 138 9.58 -17.49 -10.49
C ALA A 138 10.62 -17.07 -11.56
N PHE A 139 11.86 -16.84 -11.13
CA PHE A 139 12.99 -16.46 -12.01
C PHE A 139 13.29 -17.49 -13.09
N ASP A 140 13.22 -18.76 -12.73
CA ASP A 140 13.59 -19.90 -13.55
C ASP A 140 12.66 -21.09 -13.24
N LYS A 141 12.64 -22.09 -14.11
CA LYS A 141 11.90 -23.35 -13.93
C LYS A 141 12.38 -24.15 -12.72
N ASP A 142 13.61 -23.95 -12.26
CA ASP A 142 14.19 -24.64 -11.10
C ASP A 142 13.75 -24.00 -9.77
N VAL A 143 13.00 -22.88 -9.82
CA VAL A 143 12.38 -22.25 -8.66
C VAL A 143 10.93 -22.69 -8.56
N GLU A 144 10.66 -23.62 -7.66
CA GLU A 144 9.30 -24.09 -7.39
C GLU A 144 8.68 -23.28 -6.25
N ILE A 145 7.46 -22.79 -6.45
CA ILE A 145 6.70 -22.03 -5.45
C ILE A 145 5.31 -22.63 -5.36
N LYS A 146 4.84 -22.89 -4.14
CA LYS A 146 3.51 -23.41 -3.85
C LYS A 146 2.86 -22.63 -2.72
N ILE A 147 1.55 -22.72 -2.66
CA ILE A 147 0.77 -22.25 -1.52
C ILE A 147 0.35 -23.46 -0.70
N GLU A 148 0.81 -23.53 0.54
CA GLU A 148 0.49 -24.58 1.49
C GLU A 148 -0.71 -24.19 2.35
N ASP A 149 -1.56 -25.19 2.65
CA ASP A 149 -2.81 -25.03 3.39
C ASP A 149 -3.66 -23.81 2.96
N PRO A 150 -3.97 -23.66 1.65
CA PRO A 150 -4.77 -22.54 1.17
C PRO A 150 -6.20 -22.59 1.74
N ASP A 151 -6.75 -21.42 2.05
CA ASP A 151 -8.18 -21.28 2.31
C ASP A 151 -9.01 -21.41 1.01
N ALA A 152 -10.34 -21.26 1.11
CA ALA A 152 -11.23 -21.33 -0.06
C ALA A 152 -10.93 -20.28 -1.15
N ASN A 153 -10.17 -19.23 -0.82
CA ASN A 153 -9.76 -18.16 -1.72
C ASN A 153 -8.32 -18.34 -2.25
N GLY A 154 -7.65 -19.43 -1.88
CA GLY A 154 -6.29 -19.73 -2.31
C GLY A 154 -5.20 -19.10 -1.41
N VAL A 155 -5.55 -18.48 -0.29
CA VAL A 155 -4.60 -17.83 0.62
C VAL A 155 -4.04 -18.83 1.60
N GLY A 156 -2.72 -19.04 1.53
CA GLY A 156 -1.99 -19.95 2.42
C GLY A 156 -0.55 -19.50 2.62
N GLU A 157 0.26 -20.35 3.23
CA GLU A 157 1.70 -20.08 3.38
C GLU A 157 2.41 -20.26 2.03
N ILE A 158 3.28 -19.32 1.67
CA ILE A 158 4.16 -19.48 0.52
C ILE A 158 5.28 -20.43 0.94
N VAL A 159 5.47 -21.51 0.19
CA VAL A 159 6.60 -22.42 0.35
C VAL A 159 7.40 -22.49 -0.95
N THR A 160 8.72 -22.48 -0.83
CA THR A 160 9.62 -22.38 -1.98
C THR A 160 10.70 -23.45 -1.92
N ARG A 161 11.06 -24.00 -3.08
CA ARG A 161 12.17 -24.94 -3.24
C ARG A 161 13.02 -24.57 -4.46
N HIS A 162 14.34 -24.47 -4.26
CA HIS A 162 15.31 -24.31 -5.35
C HIS A 162 16.75 -24.66 -4.91
N PRO A 163 17.70 -24.91 -5.85
CA PRO A 163 19.07 -25.35 -5.51
C PRO A 163 19.88 -24.38 -4.64
N ASN A 164 19.53 -23.09 -4.67
CA ASN A 164 20.24 -22.02 -3.97
C ASN A 164 19.70 -21.70 -2.57
N MET A 165 18.89 -22.57 -1.98
CA MET A 165 18.38 -22.38 -0.62
C MET A 165 19.52 -22.39 0.40
N MET A 166 19.29 -21.75 1.55
CA MET A 166 20.19 -21.90 2.69
C MET A 166 20.35 -23.38 3.08
N LEU A 167 21.46 -23.69 3.75
CA LEU A 167 21.70 -25.01 4.33
C LEU A 167 21.04 -25.17 5.71
N GLY A 168 20.63 -24.07 6.32
CA GLY A 168 20.08 -23.99 7.67
C GLY A 168 20.66 -22.84 8.47
N TYR A 169 20.10 -22.62 9.65
CA TYR A 169 20.54 -21.58 10.58
C TYR A 169 21.75 -22.05 11.40
N PHE A 170 22.77 -21.19 11.50
CA PHE A 170 24.00 -21.50 12.23
C PHE A 170 23.72 -21.81 13.71
N LYS A 171 24.09 -23.01 14.15
CA LYS A 171 23.88 -23.53 15.52
C LYS A 171 22.42 -23.53 15.99
N ASN A 172 21.46 -23.53 15.07
CA ASN A 172 20.04 -23.58 15.40
C ASN A 172 19.32 -24.62 14.53
N GLU A 173 19.54 -25.89 14.87
CA GLU A 173 18.90 -26.99 14.16
C GLU A 173 17.38 -27.04 14.35
N GLU A 174 16.89 -26.55 15.49
CA GLU A 174 15.44 -26.51 15.77
C GLU A 174 14.73 -25.57 14.80
N ALA A 175 15.20 -24.33 14.67
CA ALA A 175 14.67 -23.39 13.68
C ALA A 175 14.89 -23.91 12.24
N THR A 176 16.02 -24.57 11.97
CA THR A 176 16.28 -25.15 10.65
C THR A 176 15.24 -26.20 10.30
N ARG A 177 14.92 -27.13 11.21
CA ARG A 177 13.88 -28.14 11.00
C ARG A 177 12.47 -27.54 10.97
N ALA A 178 12.25 -26.44 11.68
CA ALA A 178 10.96 -25.74 11.68
C ALA A 178 10.70 -25.06 10.33
N ASP A 179 11.71 -24.44 9.71
CA ASP A 179 11.53 -23.67 8.48
C ASP A 179 11.85 -24.48 7.22
N MET A 180 12.69 -25.52 7.31
CA MET A 180 13.01 -26.42 6.20
C MET A 180 12.40 -27.80 6.42
N ARG A 181 11.30 -28.11 5.72
CA ARG A 181 10.57 -29.39 5.85
C ARG A 181 10.48 -30.05 4.48
N GLU A 182 10.84 -31.33 4.41
CA GLU A 182 10.72 -32.14 3.18
C GLU A 182 11.37 -31.51 1.93
N GLY A 183 12.44 -30.73 2.14
CA GLY A 183 13.15 -30.01 1.08
C GLY A 183 12.49 -28.70 0.62
N TRP A 184 11.41 -28.26 1.29
CA TRP A 184 10.77 -26.97 1.09
C TRP A 184 11.15 -26.00 2.20
N LEU A 185 11.31 -24.72 1.85
CA LEU A 185 11.38 -23.64 2.83
C LEU A 185 9.98 -23.08 3.06
N HIS A 186 9.54 -23.10 4.31
CA HIS A 186 8.39 -22.38 4.83
C HIS A 186 8.79 -20.93 5.06
N THR A 187 8.28 -20.04 4.22
CA THR A 187 8.73 -18.64 4.20
C THR A 187 8.21 -17.85 5.40
N GLY A 188 7.18 -18.34 6.08
CA GLY A 188 6.40 -17.61 7.08
C GLY A 188 5.63 -16.42 6.49
N ASP A 189 5.54 -16.30 5.17
CA ASP A 189 4.77 -15.30 4.45
C ASP A 189 3.52 -15.94 3.83
N ALA A 190 2.40 -15.24 3.90
CA ALA A 190 1.14 -15.66 3.30
C ALA A 190 0.97 -15.05 1.91
N GLY A 191 0.40 -15.82 1.00
CA GLY A 191 0.16 -15.39 -0.37
C GLY A 191 -0.83 -16.25 -1.13
N TYR A 192 -1.05 -15.88 -2.38
CA TYR A 192 -1.85 -16.62 -3.35
C TYR A 192 -1.37 -16.32 -4.76
N PHE A 193 -1.77 -17.15 -5.72
CA PHE A 193 -1.57 -16.85 -7.15
C PHE A 193 -2.80 -16.16 -7.72
N ASP A 194 -2.58 -15.07 -8.46
CA ASP A 194 -3.66 -14.39 -9.18
C ASP A 194 -4.12 -15.20 -10.41
N LYS A 195 -5.14 -14.68 -11.12
CA LYS A 195 -5.68 -15.32 -12.33
C LYS A 195 -4.67 -15.44 -13.48
N LYS A 196 -3.56 -14.68 -13.45
CA LYS A 196 -2.49 -14.70 -14.45
C LYS A 196 -1.30 -15.57 -14.02
N GLY A 197 -1.38 -16.20 -12.84
CA GLY A 197 -0.30 -17.01 -12.28
C GLY A 197 0.83 -16.18 -11.66
N HIS A 198 0.60 -14.90 -11.36
CA HIS A 198 1.54 -14.09 -10.59
C HIS A 198 1.35 -14.33 -9.10
N LEU A 199 2.45 -14.41 -8.36
CA LEU A 199 2.43 -14.50 -6.92
C LEU A 199 2.03 -13.15 -6.32
N VAL A 200 1.10 -13.17 -5.37
CA VAL A 200 0.75 -12.05 -4.51
C VAL A 200 1.22 -12.38 -3.11
N VAL A 201 2.11 -11.55 -2.57
CA VAL A 201 2.55 -11.62 -1.17
C VAL A 201 1.69 -10.68 -0.37
N ILE A 202 1.04 -11.19 0.66
CA ILE A 202 0.11 -10.44 1.48
C ILE A 202 0.84 -9.86 2.70
N ASP A 203 1.27 -10.74 3.62
CA ASP A 203 1.88 -10.39 4.91
C ASP A 203 2.49 -11.64 5.55
N ARG A 204 3.01 -11.55 6.78
CA ARG A 204 3.41 -12.72 7.56
C ARG A 204 2.21 -13.60 7.86
N ILE A 205 2.37 -14.92 7.79
CA ILE A 205 1.31 -15.90 8.08
C ILE A 205 0.72 -15.71 9.49
N LYS A 206 1.55 -15.35 10.47
CA LYS A 206 1.14 -15.07 11.86
C LYS A 206 0.31 -13.78 12.02
N ASP A 207 0.38 -12.87 11.05
CA ASP A 207 -0.31 -11.58 11.07
C ASP A 207 -1.61 -11.63 10.24
N ILE A 208 -1.98 -12.80 9.69
CA ILE A 208 -3.24 -13.05 8.98
C ILE A 208 -4.39 -13.21 9.97
N ALA A 209 -5.50 -12.51 9.70
CA ALA A 209 -6.76 -12.66 10.40
C ALA A 209 -7.72 -13.55 9.60
N THR A 210 -8.74 -14.09 10.28
CA THR A 210 -9.73 -14.98 9.66
C THR A 210 -11.14 -14.48 9.95
N THR A 211 -11.99 -14.40 8.92
CA THR A 211 -13.40 -14.04 9.08
C THR A 211 -14.18 -15.15 9.79
N ALA A 212 -15.42 -14.89 10.22
CA ALA A 212 -16.30 -15.92 10.78
C ALA A 212 -16.59 -17.07 9.80
N LYS A 213 -16.39 -16.83 8.50
CA LYS A 213 -16.59 -17.81 7.42
C LYS A 213 -15.33 -18.60 7.06
N GLY A 214 -14.20 -18.30 7.72
CA GLY A 214 -12.92 -18.95 7.45
C GLY A 214 -12.07 -18.28 6.36
N ASP A 215 -12.48 -17.12 5.83
CA ASP A 215 -11.69 -16.40 4.82
C ASP A 215 -10.49 -15.72 5.47
N ARG A 216 -9.30 -15.94 4.91
CA ARG A 216 -8.05 -15.35 5.38
C ARG A 216 -7.79 -14.00 4.72
N PHE A 217 -7.33 -13.05 5.51
CA PHE A 217 -6.93 -11.72 5.03
C PHE A 217 -5.84 -11.09 5.91
N SER A 218 -4.99 -10.23 5.35
CA SER A 218 -4.15 -9.34 6.17
C SER A 218 -4.83 -7.98 6.32
N PRO A 219 -5.13 -7.54 7.55
CA PRO A 219 -5.54 -6.18 7.81
C PRO A 219 -4.49 -5.18 7.29
N GLN A 220 -3.21 -5.39 7.60
CA GLN A 220 -2.14 -4.45 7.29
C GLN A 220 -1.91 -4.29 5.77
N TYR A 221 -2.07 -5.36 4.99
CA TYR A 221 -2.01 -5.30 3.53
C TYR A 221 -3.06 -4.34 2.96
N ILE A 222 -4.32 -4.49 3.39
CA ILE A 222 -5.44 -3.67 2.92
C ILE A 222 -5.33 -2.23 3.45
N GLU A 223 -4.90 -2.04 4.71
CA GLU A 223 -4.62 -0.72 5.30
C GLU A 223 -3.57 0.04 4.49
N ASN A 224 -2.48 -0.62 4.10
CA ASN A 224 -1.43 -0.02 3.29
C ASN A 224 -1.92 0.36 1.90
N LYS A 225 -2.74 -0.49 1.26
CA LYS A 225 -3.38 -0.14 -0.02
C LYS A 225 -4.23 1.14 0.08
N LEU A 226 -5.05 1.26 1.13
CA LEU A 226 -5.84 2.47 1.36
C LEU A 226 -4.95 3.70 1.58
N LYS A 227 -3.85 3.56 2.33
CA LYS A 227 -2.90 4.65 2.63
C LYS A 227 -2.09 5.13 1.42
N PHE A 228 -2.11 4.40 0.30
CA PHE A 228 -1.59 4.95 -0.97
C PHE A 228 -2.43 6.11 -1.50
N SER A 229 -3.71 6.19 -1.10
CA SER A 229 -4.53 7.36 -1.37
C SER A 229 -3.98 8.59 -0.65
N PRO A 230 -3.80 9.72 -1.33
CA PRO A 230 -3.36 10.96 -0.69
C PRO A 230 -4.40 11.49 0.32
N TYR A 231 -5.64 11.02 0.26
CA TYR A 231 -6.73 11.43 1.15
C TYR A 231 -6.83 10.61 2.44
N VAL A 232 -6.16 9.46 2.54
CA VAL A 232 -6.18 8.59 3.71
C VAL A 232 -4.92 8.81 4.54
N ALA A 233 -5.08 9.22 5.81
CA ALA A 233 -3.97 9.31 6.76
C ALA A 233 -3.66 7.94 7.37
N GLU A 234 -4.69 7.31 7.92
CA GLU A 234 -4.63 6.00 8.53
C GLU A 234 -5.90 5.23 8.20
N ALA A 235 -5.81 3.90 8.20
CA ALA A 235 -6.94 3.01 8.08
C ALA A 235 -6.78 1.88 9.09
N VAL A 236 -7.91 1.40 9.62
CA VAL A 236 -7.97 0.19 10.44
C VAL A 236 -8.93 -0.76 9.78
N ILE A 237 -8.42 -1.93 9.39
CA ILE A 237 -9.25 -2.98 8.78
C ILE A 237 -9.76 -3.90 9.88
N LEU A 238 -11.08 -4.10 9.86
CA LEU A 238 -11.86 -4.93 10.75
C LEU A 238 -12.34 -6.15 9.97
N GLY A 239 -12.59 -7.26 10.66
CA GLY A 239 -13.12 -8.47 10.01
C GLY A 239 -12.78 -9.76 10.74
N ASP A 240 -11.84 -9.72 11.70
CA ASP A 240 -11.47 -10.89 12.49
C ASP A 240 -12.68 -11.43 13.24
N ARG A 241 -13.03 -12.69 12.98
CA ARG A 241 -14.22 -13.38 13.51
C ARG A 241 -15.54 -12.63 13.25
N ARG A 242 -15.62 -11.88 12.15
CA ARG A 242 -16.83 -11.19 11.68
C ARG A 242 -17.24 -11.67 10.28
N ASP A 243 -18.47 -11.39 9.86
CA ASP A 243 -19.05 -11.91 8.61
C ASP A 243 -18.49 -11.29 7.32
N TYR A 244 -17.89 -10.12 7.43
CA TYR A 244 -17.34 -9.34 6.32
C TYR A 244 -16.26 -8.39 6.82
N LEU A 245 -15.42 -7.91 5.91
CA LEU A 245 -14.43 -6.88 6.22
C LEU A 245 -15.07 -5.50 6.24
N ALA A 246 -14.64 -4.69 7.20
CA ALA A 246 -15.00 -3.29 7.29
C ALA A 246 -13.78 -2.40 7.58
N ALA A 247 -13.92 -1.09 7.43
CA ALA A 247 -12.82 -0.15 7.64
C ALA A 247 -13.21 1.06 8.48
N ILE A 248 -12.34 1.45 9.40
CA ILE A 248 -12.33 2.79 9.99
C ILE A 248 -11.23 3.57 9.25
N VAL A 249 -11.59 4.71 8.65
CA VAL A 249 -10.68 5.51 7.83
C VAL A 249 -10.49 6.89 8.47
N CYS A 250 -9.23 7.28 8.69
CA CYS A 250 -8.88 8.64 9.09
C CYS A 250 -8.51 9.43 7.85
N ILE A 251 -9.16 10.57 7.63
CA ILE A 251 -8.81 11.47 6.53
C ILE A 251 -7.45 12.11 6.80
N ARG A 252 -6.67 12.33 5.73
CA ARG A 252 -5.46 13.16 5.78
C ARG A 252 -5.84 14.61 5.75
N PHE A 253 -5.95 15.22 6.93
CA PHE A 253 -6.54 16.54 7.08
C PHE A 253 -5.91 17.58 6.16
N SER A 254 -4.58 17.65 6.11
CA SER A 254 -3.86 18.62 5.27
C SER A 254 -4.17 18.55 3.77
N THR A 255 -4.54 17.37 3.25
CA THR A 255 -4.81 17.16 1.82
C THR A 255 -6.29 17.27 1.52
N VAL A 256 -7.14 16.69 2.37
CA VAL A 256 -8.60 16.80 2.24
C VAL A 256 -9.07 18.23 2.45
N SER A 257 -8.47 18.99 3.38
CA SER A 257 -8.69 20.43 3.58
C SER A 257 -8.46 21.24 2.30
N LYS A 258 -7.31 21.07 1.64
CA LYS A 258 -7.01 21.75 0.37
C LYS A 258 -7.96 21.35 -0.76
N TRP A 259 -8.42 20.10 -0.77
CA TRP A 259 -9.42 19.64 -1.73
C TRP A 259 -10.79 20.28 -1.45
N ALA A 260 -11.18 20.40 -0.18
CA ALA A 260 -12.42 21.02 0.27
C ALA A 260 -12.44 22.51 -0.10
N GLU A 261 -11.35 23.25 0.16
CA GLU A 261 -11.19 24.65 -0.25
C GLU A 261 -11.38 24.84 -1.77
N LYS A 262 -10.72 23.99 -2.58
CA LYS A 262 -10.87 24.02 -4.05
C LYS A 262 -12.29 23.67 -4.51
N SER A 263 -12.97 22.82 -3.76
CA SER A 263 -14.36 22.41 -4.01
C SER A 263 -15.37 23.39 -3.39
N ARG A 264 -14.90 24.49 -2.77
CA ARG A 264 -15.71 25.51 -2.09
C ARG A 264 -16.58 24.93 -0.95
N LEU A 265 -16.08 23.91 -0.27
CA LEU A 265 -16.71 23.30 0.90
C LEU A 265 -16.28 24.03 2.17
N ASN A 266 -17.25 24.59 2.88
CA ASN A 266 -17.01 25.25 4.17
C ASN A 266 -16.89 24.21 5.29
N TYR A 267 -15.78 24.22 6.00
CA TYR A 267 -15.57 23.41 7.21
C TYR A 267 -14.79 24.21 8.24
N THR A 268 -14.91 23.84 9.51
CA THR A 268 -14.26 24.53 10.64
C THR A 268 -13.23 23.67 11.35
N THR A 269 -13.47 22.37 11.42
CA THR A 269 -12.65 21.42 12.18
C THR A 269 -12.44 20.14 11.39
N TYR A 270 -11.52 19.29 11.87
CA TYR A 270 -11.36 17.94 11.35
C TYR A 270 -12.67 17.16 11.35
N SER A 271 -13.36 17.13 12.50
CA SER A 271 -14.55 16.30 12.69
C SER A 271 -15.72 16.75 11.82
N ASP A 272 -15.89 18.06 11.63
CA ASP A 272 -16.84 18.64 10.68
C ASP A 272 -16.50 18.20 9.25
N LEU A 273 -15.25 18.36 8.81
CA LEU A 273 -14.84 17.95 7.47
C LEU A 273 -15.00 16.44 7.22
N ALA A 274 -14.66 15.61 8.19
CA ALA A 274 -14.81 14.15 8.12
C ALA A 274 -16.29 13.70 8.07
N ALA A 275 -17.20 14.45 8.68
CA ALA A 275 -18.63 14.15 8.70
C ALA A 275 -19.38 14.58 7.41
N LYS A 276 -18.74 15.34 6.51
CA LYS A 276 -19.38 15.79 5.27
C LYS A 276 -19.59 14.66 4.27
N ALA A 277 -20.77 14.65 3.66
CA ALA A 277 -21.15 13.68 2.64
C ALA A 277 -20.21 13.72 1.43
N GLU A 278 -19.69 14.90 1.06
CA GLU A 278 -18.74 15.06 -0.04
C GLU A 278 -17.40 14.42 0.29
N THR A 279 -16.94 14.52 1.54
CA THR A 279 -15.72 13.83 2.01
C THR A 279 -15.94 12.32 2.01
N THR A 280 -17.09 11.84 2.49
CA THR A 280 -17.45 10.42 2.41
C THR A 280 -17.49 9.93 0.97
N ALA A 281 -18.04 10.71 0.04
CA ALA A 281 -18.10 10.36 -1.38
C ALA A 281 -16.71 10.33 -2.03
N LEU A 282 -15.80 11.23 -1.64
CA LEU A 282 -14.41 11.21 -2.06
C LEU A 282 -13.73 9.92 -1.61
N LEU A 283 -13.81 9.60 -0.31
CA LEU A 283 -13.15 8.41 0.24
C LEU A 283 -13.82 7.11 -0.21
N ARG A 284 -15.13 7.10 -0.49
CA ARG A 284 -15.83 5.97 -1.11
C ARG A 284 -15.15 5.53 -2.41
N ARG A 285 -14.79 6.47 -3.28
CA ARG A 285 -14.12 6.16 -4.56
C ARG A 285 -12.75 5.52 -4.36
N GLU A 286 -12.01 5.96 -3.34
CA GLU A 286 -10.71 5.41 -2.98
C GLU A 286 -10.85 3.96 -2.45
N VAL A 287 -11.84 3.72 -1.59
CA VAL A 287 -12.14 2.36 -1.08
C VAL A 287 -12.62 1.44 -2.21
N GLU A 288 -13.47 1.92 -3.10
CA GLU A 288 -13.93 1.17 -4.28
C GLU A 288 -12.76 0.82 -5.23
N THR A 289 -11.81 1.75 -5.41
CA THR A 289 -10.58 1.50 -6.18
C THR A 289 -9.74 0.40 -5.55
N VAL A 290 -9.57 0.41 -4.22
CA VAL A 290 -8.86 -0.67 -3.51
C VAL A 290 -9.61 -2.00 -3.62
N ASN A 291 -10.92 -2.01 -3.43
CA ASN A 291 -11.76 -3.22 -3.55
C ASN A 291 -11.68 -3.87 -4.95
N ALA A 292 -11.52 -3.09 -6.01
CA ALA A 292 -11.36 -3.61 -7.36
C ALA A 292 -10.10 -4.48 -7.52
N GLY A 293 -9.04 -4.17 -6.76
CA GLY A 293 -7.79 -4.94 -6.73
C GLY A 293 -7.71 -5.98 -5.61
N LEU A 294 -8.83 -6.32 -4.96
CA LEU A 294 -8.89 -7.32 -3.90
C LEU A 294 -9.75 -8.53 -4.32
N PRO A 295 -9.41 -9.76 -3.86
CA PRO A 295 -10.29 -10.92 -3.94
C PRO A 295 -11.65 -10.63 -3.32
N ALA A 296 -12.72 -11.24 -3.84
CA ALA A 296 -14.10 -10.94 -3.43
C ALA A 296 -14.32 -11.06 -1.91
N ALA A 297 -13.78 -12.11 -1.28
CA ALA A 297 -13.86 -12.33 0.17
C ALA A 297 -13.13 -11.27 1.01
N GLN A 298 -12.14 -10.58 0.43
CA GLN A 298 -11.32 -9.57 1.10
C GLN A 298 -11.79 -8.13 0.82
N ARG A 299 -12.90 -7.95 0.08
CA ARG A 299 -13.42 -6.60 -0.22
C ARG A 299 -14.07 -5.99 1.02
N ILE A 300 -13.74 -4.73 1.28
CA ILE A 300 -14.33 -3.91 2.34
C ILE A 300 -15.80 -3.68 2.00
N ARG A 301 -16.72 -4.20 2.83
CA ARG A 301 -18.16 -4.06 2.64
C ARG A 301 -18.70 -2.75 3.22
N LYS A 302 -18.26 -2.39 4.42
CA LYS A 302 -18.67 -1.15 5.09
C LYS A 302 -17.46 -0.35 5.55
N PHE A 303 -17.56 0.97 5.53
CA PHE A 303 -16.54 1.82 6.15
C PHE A 303 -17.16 3.07 6.78
N LEU A 304 -16.40 3.72 7.65
CA LEU A 304 -16.74 5.04 8.18
C LEU A 304 -15.50 5.93 8.25
N LEU A 305 -15.73 7.24 8.32
CA LEU A 305 -14.68 8.23 8.55
C LEU A 305 -14.59 8.56 10.04
N LEU A 306 -13.43 8.35 10.66
CA LEU A 306 -13.23 8.65 12.07
C LEU A 306 -13.26 10.17 12.29
N TYR A 307 -13.73 10.62 13.44
CA TYR A 307 -13.84 12.05 13.80
C TYR A 307 -12.52 12.68 14.26
N LYS A 308 -11.43 11.91 14.31
CA LYS A 308 -10.08 12.36 14.64
C LYS A 308 -9.04 11.53 13.90
N GLU A 309 -7.80 12.01 13.87
CA GLU A 309 -6.65 11.17 13.50
C GLU A 309 -6.25 10.23 14.66
N LEU A 310 -5.72 9.06 14.31
CA LEU A 310 -5.11 8.16 15.29
C LEU A 310 -3.78 8.72 15.78
N ASP A 311 -3.54 8.61 17.08
CA ASP A 311 -2.35 9.15 17.73
C ASP A 311 -1.56 8.05 18.48
N ALA A 312 -0.23 8.14 18.41
CA ALA A 312 0.65 7.26 19.17
C ALA A 312 0.61 7.56 20.67
N ASP A 313 0.40 8.82 21.06
CA ASP A 313 0.33 9.23 22.46
C ASP A 313 -0.99 8.79 23.12
N ASP A 314 -2.06 8.63 22.32
CA ASP A 314 -3.31 7.96 22.73
C ASP A 314 -3.18 6.43 22.79
N GLY A 315 -2.02 5.88 22.45
CA GLY A 315 -1.75 4.44 22.42
C GLY A 315 -2.41 3.70 21.26
N GLU A 316 -2.99 4.40 20.29
CA GLU A 316 -3.70 3.83 19.13
C GLU A 316 -2.72 3.36 18.05
N LEU A 317 -1.58 4.04 17.98
CA LEU A 317 -0.46 3.72 17.10
C LEU A 317 0.81 3.44 17.92
N THR A 318 1.74 2.67 17.35
CA THR A 318 3.13 2.69 17.80
C THR A 318 3.82 3.99 17.35
N ARG A 319 5.01 4.29 17.89
CA ARG A 319 5.84 5.41 17.38
C ARG A 319 6.24 5.26 15.91
N THR A 320 6.28 4.02 15.41
CA THR A 320 6.47 3.69 13.98
C THR A 320 5.17 3.73 13.18
N ARG A 321 4.07 4.24 13.75
CA ARG A 321 2.72 4.32 13.16
C ARG A 321 2.09 2.98 12.78
N LYS A 322 2.43 1.89 13.49
CA LYS A 322 1.71 0.61 13.39
C LYS A 322 0.46 0.66 14.27
N VAL A 323 -0.70 0.28 13.72
CA VAL A 323 -1.97 0.23 14.45
C VAL A 323 -1.93 -0.77 15.60
N ARG A 324 -2.29 -0.32 16.81
CA ARG A 324 -2.44 -1.17 18.00
C ARG A 324 -3.88 -1.69 18.10
N ARG A 325 -4.18 -2.74 17.33
CA ARG A 325 -5.54 -3.27 17.13
C ARG A 325 -6.31 -3.58 18.41
N GLY A 326 -5.65 -4.13 19.45
CA GLY A 326 -6.30 -4.38 20.74
C GLY A 326 -6.82 -3.09 21.39
N VAL A 327 -6.02 -2.01 21.36
CA VAL A 327 -6.42 -0.69 21.89
C VAL A 327 -7.53 -0.09 21.03
N ILE A 328 -7.46 -0.23 19.71
CA ILE A 328 -8.53 0.23 18.81
C ILE A 328 -9.84 -0.51 19.09
N ALA A 329 -9.79 -1.83 19.26
CA ALA A 329 -10.98 -2.64 19.54
C ALA A 329 -11.65 -2.24 20.86
N GLU A 330 -10.87 -1.91 21.88
CA GLU A 330 -11.38 -1.45 23.18
C GLU A 330 -11.93 -0.02 23.10
N LYS A 331 -11.12 0.93 22.60
CA LYS A 331 -11.46 2.36 22.59
C LYS A 331 -12.62 2.70 21.66
N TYR A 332 -12.79 1.93 20.58
CA TYR A 332 -13.79 2.16 19.56
C TYR A 332 -14.83 1.04 19.46
N ALA A 333 -15.02 0.26 20.54
CA ALA A 333 -15.95 -0.87 20.57
C ALA A 333 -17.35 -0.48 20.06
N ASP A 334 -17.93 0.62 20.56
CA ASP A 334 -19.27 1.08 20.16
C ASP A 334 -19.36 1.43 18.67
N ILE A 335 -18.30 2.02 18.11
CA ILE A 335 -18.21 2.32 16.68
C ILE A 335 -18.14 1.02 15.89
N ILE A 336 -17.26 0.10 16.31
CA ILE A 336 -17.06 -1.19 15.64
C ILE A 336 -18.35 -2.00 15.65
N GLU A 337 -19.05 -2.13 16.78
CA GLU A 337 -20.32 -2.85 16.86
C GLU A 337 -21.38 -2.19 15.97
N SER A 338 -21.41 -0.86 15.92
CA SER A 338 -22.37 -0.14 15.08
C SER A 338 -22.14 -0.40 13.58
N ILE A 339 -20.89 -0.57 13.12
CA ILE A 339 -20.58 -0.98 11.73
C ILE A 339 -21.18 -2.35 11.40
N TYR A 340 -21.12 -3.28 12.34
CA TYR A 340 -21.64 -4.64 12.18
C TYR A 340 -23.15 -4.74 12.47
N SER A 341 -23.76 -3.67 12.95
CA SER A 341 -25.21 -3.54 13.07
C SER A 341 -25.85 -2.97 11.78
N ASP A 342 -27.18 -2.91 11.78
CA ASP A 342 -27.97 -2.25 10.72
C ASP A 342 -28.10 -0.73 10.91
N ARG A 343 -27.36 -0.13 11.86
CA ARG A 343 -27.40 1.32 12.10
C ARG A 343 -26.69 2.08 10.97
N PRO A 344 -27.32 3.11 10.37
CA PRO A 344 -26.71 3.90 9.31
C PRO A 344 -25.67 4.91 9.84
N SER A 345 -25.64 5.14 11.15
CA SER A 345 -24.73 6.10 11.77
C SER A 345 -24.45 5.80 13.24
N VAL A 346 -23.39 6.43 13.76
CA VAL A 346 -22.97 6.35 15.17
C VAL A 346 -22.87 7.75 15.73
N ASP A 347 -23.61 8.03 16.81
CA ASP A 347 -23.47 9.30 17.53
C ASP A 347 -22.29 9.25 18.48
N ILE A 348 -21.42 10.25 18.38
CA ILE A 348 -20.22 10.40 19.20
C ILE A 348 -20.41 11.61 20.09
N ASP A 349 -20.22 11.40 21.39
CA ASP A 349 -20.12 12.46 22.39
C ASP A 349 -18.93 12.13 23.30
N THR A 350 -17.76 12.65 22.95
CA THR A 350 -16.51 12.32 23.64
C THR A 350 -15.67 13.56 23.87
N THR A 351 -14.70 13.48 24.77
CA THR A 351 -13.74 14.57 25.00
C THR A 351 -12.35 14.09 24.62
N ILE A 352 -11.75 14.74 23.62
CA ILE A 352 -10.36 14.50 23.21
C ILE A 352 -9.45 15.44 23.98
N ALA A 353 -8.33 14.91 24.50
CA ALA A 353 -7.21 15.72 24.95
C ALA A 353 -6.20 15.88 23.80
N PHE A 354 -5.86 17.12 23.45
CA PHE A 354 -4.82 17.41 22.48
C PHE A 354 -3.44 17.45 23.14
N GLN A 355 -2.39 17.39 22.32
CA GLN A 355 -0.99 17.40 22.77
C GLN A 355 -0.60 18.67 23.54
N ASP A 356 -1.28 19.79 23.30
CA ASP A 356 -1.09 21.04 24.03
C ASP A 356 -1.79 21.08 25.40
N GLY A 357 -2.41 19.96 25.81
CA GLY A 357 -3.15 19.81 27.06
C GLY A 357 -4.59 20.34 27.00
N THR A 358 -5.01 20.92 25.88
CA THR A 358 -6.39 21.37 25.71
C THR A 358 -7.34 20.18 25.59
N ARG A 359 -8.55 20.32 26.12
CA ARG A 359 -9.61 19.31 26.00
C ARG A 359 -10.73 19.88 25.16
N GLN A 360 -11.15 19.14 24.13
CA GLN A 360 -12.29 19.52 23.30
C GLN A 360 -13.33 18.41 23.33
N ARG A 361 -14.55 18.80 23.72
CA ARG A 361 -15.72 17.93 23.54
C ARG A 361 -16.07 17.90 22.06
N ILE A 362 -16.14 16.71 21.52
CA ILE A 362 -16.56 16.43 20.15
C ILE A 362 -17.92 15.77 20.22
N LYS A 363 -18.90 16.46 19.62
CA LYS A 363 -20.22 15.92 19.37
C LYS A 363 -20.43 15.85 17.87
N THR A 364 -20.49 14.65 17.31
CA THR A 364 -20.66 14.44 15.87
C THR A 364 -21.35 13.11 15.58
N THR A 365 -21.84 12.96 14.36
CA THR A 365 -22.47 11.71 13.89
C THR A 365 -21.62 11.14 12.76
N LEU A 366 -21.18 9.90 12.91
CA LEU A 366 -20.38 9.19 11.90
C LEU A 366 -21.33 8.39 11.02
N ALA A 367 -21.32 8.67 9.71
CA ALA A 367 -22.09 7.87 8.76
C ALA A 367 -21.38 6.52 8.48
N VAL A 368 -22.13 5.42 8.55
CA VAL A 368 -21.68 4.10 8.10
C VAL A 368 -22.01 3.96 6.63
N THR A 369 -20.99 3.85 5.79
CA THR A 369 -21.13 3.74 4.34
C THR A 369 -21.09 2.29 3.91
N ASP A 370 -22.19 1.79 3.34
CA ASP A 370 -22.29 0.43 2.80
C ASP A 370 -21.97 0.39 1.29
N LEU A 371 -21.07 -0.50 0.90
CA LEU A 371 -20.62 -0.77 -0.47
C LEU A 371 -21.23 -2.05 -1.06
N GLY A 372 -22.09 -2.75 -0.32
CA GLY A 372 -22.65 -4.06 -0.69
C GLY A 372 -23.53 -4.06 -1.93
N ALA A 373 -24.07 -2.92 -2.35
CA ALA A 373 -24.75 -2.79 -3.66
C ALA A 373 -23.73 -2.80 -4.81
N THR A 374 -22.65 -2.03 -4.69
CA THR A 374 -21.53 -1.99 -5.64
C THR A 374 -20.84 -3.34 -5.76
N GLN A 375 -20.64 -4.04 -4.64
CA GLN A 375 -20.00 -5.36 -4.62
C GLN A 375 -20.83 -6.43 -5.35
N ARG A 376 -22.16 -6.39 -5.25
CA ARG A 376 -23.06 -7.30 -5.98
C ARG A 376 -23.02 -7.07 -7.49
N ALA A 377 -22.93 -5.82 -7.93
CA ALA A 377 -22.77 -5.48 -9.35
C ALA A 377 -21.42 -6.00 -9.89
N MET A 378 -20.33 -5.82 -9.13
CA MET A 378 -19.00 -6.30 -9.51
C MET A 378 -18.80 -7.82 -9.45
N ALA A 379 -19.72 -8.56 -8.81
CA ALA A 379 -19.68 -10.03 -8.77
C ALA A 379 -20.49 -10.67 -9.92
N ALA A 380 -21.30 -9.88 -10.62
CA ALA A 380 -22.10 -10.32 -11.76
C ALA A 380 -21.38 -10.09 -13.12
N GLU A 381 -20.29 -9.31 -13.12
CA GLU A 381 -19.30 -9.20 -14.21
C GLU A 381 -18.12 -10.16 -13.97
#